data_AF-A0A1R1BKM0-F1
#
_entry.id   AF-A0A1R1BKM0-F1
#
_cell.length_a   1.000
_cell.length_b   1.000
_cell.length_c   1.000
_cell.angle_alpha   90.00
_cell.angle_beta   90.00
_cell.angle_gamma   90.00
#
_symmetry.space_group_name_H-M   'P 1'
#
loop_
_entity.id
_entity.type
_entity.pdbx_description
1 polymer ?
#
loop_
_entity_poly.entity_id
_entity_poly.type
_entity_poly.pdbx_seq_one_letter_code
_entity_poly.pdbx_strand_id
1 'polypeptide(L)'
;MKELTFESWQQYLAFIQHKFMQKGHKKGLEGDALAEYVNKHEQNAAVVWAENDGDTCIKQQGYITLLVWKDEQGQRRIGRGRPKKSSCEKLNHSIHVRLDDAAYAKLNSYCQEKKLDLSEAIRFLIDTL
;
A
#
# COMPACT_ATOMS: atom_id res chain seq x y z
N MET A 1 6.24 14.47 0.28
CA MET A 1 5.87 13.26 -0.50
C MET A 1 4.45 12.86 -0.11
N LYS A 2 3.60 12.43 -1.05
CA LYS A 2 2.25 11.95 -0.77
C LYS A 2 2.10 10.51 -1.27
N GLU A 3 1.59 9.63 -0.44
CA GLU A 3 1.25 8.25 -0.82
C GLU A 3 -0.24 8.16 -1.15
N LEU A 4 -0.58 7.34 -2.15
CA LEU A 4 -1.95 7.05 -2.57
C LEU A 4 -2.07 5.55 -2.82
N THR A 5 -3.03 4.88 -2.19
CA THR A 5 -3.24 3.44 -2.33
C THR A 5 -4.57 3.16 -3.01
N PHE A 6 -4.57 2.20 -3.93
CA PHE A 6 -5.74 1.80 -4.70
C PHE A 6 -5.83 0.28 -4.79
N GLU A 7 -7.03 -0.26 -4.69
CA GLU A 7 -7.33 -1.70 -4.75
C GLU A 7 -7.76 -2.14 -6.17
N SER A 8 -8.08 -1.18 -7.04
CA SER A 8 -8.48 -1.45 -8.42
C SER A 8 -8.15 -0.30 -9.38
N TRP A 9 -8.06 -0.62 -10.67
CA TRP A 9 -7.95 0.38 -11.74
C TRP A 9 -9.13 1.36 -11.70
N GLN A 10 -10.34 0.86 -11.48
CA GLN A 10 -11.57 1.66 -11.40
C GLN A 10 -11.50 2.69 -10.27
N GLN A 11 -10.99 2.30 -9.09
CA GLN A 11 -10.82 3.22 -7.98
C GLN A 11 -9.80 4.33 -8.30
N TYR A 12 -8.69 3.97 -8.95
CA TYR A 12 -7.68 4.93 -9.38
C TYR A 12 -8.21 5.89 -10.45
N LEU A 13 -8.93 5.37 -11.45
CA LEU A 13 -9.53 6.17 -12.52
C LEU A 13 -10.56 7.16 -11.97
N ALA A 14 -11.45 6.72 -11.08
CA ALA A 14 -12.43 7.58 -10.41
C ALA A 14 -11.75 8.71 -9.61
N PHE A 15 -10.65 8.40 -8.93
CA PHE A 15 -9.84 9.41 -8.24
C PHE A 15 -9.25 10.45 -9.20
N ILE A 16 -8.73 10.02 -10.35
CA ILE A 16 -8.18 10.91 -11.38
C ILE A 16 -9.27 11.81 -11.96
N GLN A 17 -10.41 11.23 -12.35
CA GLN A 17 -11.58 11.95 -12.87
C GLN A 17 -12.02 13.04 -11.90
N HIS A 18 -12.32 12.67 -10.65
CA HIS A 18 -12.78 13.62 -9.65
C HIS A 18 -11.77 14.76 -9.44
N LYS A 19 -10.48 14.41 -9.30
CA LYS A 19 -9.41 15.39 -9.09
C LYS A 19 -9.28 16.38 -10.24
N PHE A 20 -9.37 15.91 -11.50
CA PHE A 20 -9.16 16.77 -12.66
C PHE A 20 -10.44 17.50 -13.08
N MET A 21 -11.62 16.97 -12.80
CA MET A 21 -12.87 17.74 -12.84
C MET A 21 -12.79 18.97 -11.93
N GLN A 22 -12.44 18.77 -10.66
CA GLN A 22 -12.28 19.85 -9.69
C GLN A 22 -11.22 20.88 -10.12
N LYS A 23 -10.14 20.45 -10.76
CA LYS A 23 -9.12 21.35 -11.30
C LYS A 23 -9.57 22.09 -12.55
N GLY A 24 -10.34 21.44 -13.42
CA GLY A 24 -10.88 22.05 -14.62
C GLY A 24 -11.86 23.16 -14.27
N HIS A 25 -12.78 22.91 -13.35
CA HIS A 25 -13.70 23.95 -12.84
C HIS A 25 -12.95 25.13 -12.21
N LYS A 26 -11.90 24.88 -11.41
CA LYS A 26 -11.06 25.96 -10.84
C LYS A 26 -10.33 26.79 -11.91
N LYS A 27 -10.18 26.28 -13.12
CA LYS A 27 -9.62 26.99 -14.27
C LYS A 27 -10.70 27.66 -15.13
N GLY A 28 -11.97 27.56 -14.76
CA GLY A 28 -13.10 28.05 -15.56
C GLY A 28 -13.39 27.21 -16.81
N LEU A 29 -12.96 25.95 -16.86
CA LEU A 29 -13.31 25.05 -17.96
C LEU A 29 -14.70 24.47 -17.76
N GLU A 30 -15.49 24.43 -18.83
CA GLU A 30 -16.86 23.93 -18.87
C GLU A 30 -17.12 23.15 -20.17
N GLY A 31 -18.20 22.37 -20.20
CA GLY A 31 -18.64 21.62 -21.38
C GLY A 31 -17.54 20.74 -21.98
N ASP A 32 -17.40 20.79 -23.30
CA ASP A 32 -16.46 19.97 -24.06
C ASP A 32 -15.00 20.22 -23.67
N ALA A 33 -14.63 21.47 -23.35
CA ALA A 33 -13.27 21.80 -22.93
C ALA A 33 -12.90 21.16 -21.58
N LEU A 34 -13.87 21.02 -20.67
CA LEU A 34 -13.69 20.28 -19.43
C LEU A 34 -13.56 18.77 -19.69
N ALA A 35 -14.39 18.23 -20.57
CA ALA A 35 -14.36 16.82 -20.94
C ALA A 35 -13.02 16.42 -21.57
N GLU A 36 -12.52 17.21 -22.53
CA GLU A 36 -11.21 17.01 -23.15
C GLU A 36 -10.08 17.10 -22.12
N TYR A 37 -10.15 18.07 -21.21
CA TYR A 37 -9.17 18.25 -20.14
C TYR A 37 -9.09 17.02 -19.23
N VAL A 38 -10.23 16.46 -18.84
CA VAL A 38 -10.28 15.27 -18.00
C VAL A 38 -9.82 14.03 -18.76
N ASN A 39 -10.29 13.83 -20.00
CA ASN A 39 -9.92 12.69 -20.83
C ASN A 39 -8.39 12.61 -21.07
N LYS A 40 -7.73 13.76 -21.33
CA LYS A 40 -6.27 13.83 -21.41
C LYS A 40 -5.58 13.30 -20.15
N HIS A 41 -6.15 13.56 -18.97
CA HIS A 41 -5.61 13.10 -17.71
C HIS A 41 -5.94 11.63 -17.40
N GLU A 42 -7.06 11.11 -17.90
CA GLU A 42 -7.37 9.67 -17.86
C GLU A 42 -6.39 8.86 -18.71
N GLN A 43 -6.10 9.31 -19.93
CA GLN A 43 -5.11 8.67 -20.81
C GLN A 43 -3.73 8.62 -20.15
N ASN A 44 -3.29 9.75 -19.58
CA ASN A 44 -2.05 9.79 -18.81
C ASN A 44 -2.08 8.87 -17.58
N ALA A 45 -3.24 8.71 -16.93
CA ALA A 45 -3.38 7.80 -15.81
C ALA A 45 -3.21 6.34 -16.23
N ALA A 46 -3.69 5.96 -17.41
CA ALA A 46 -3.49 4.62 -17.95
C ALA A 46 -2.00 4.32 -18.19
N VAL A 47 -1.25 5.30 -18.72
CA VAL A 47 0.21 5.18 -18.89
C VAL A 47 0.89 5.00 -17.53
N VAL A 48 0.61 5.87 -16.56
CA VAL A 48 1.19 5.77 -15.21
C VAL A 48 0.85 4.43 -14.54
N TRP A 49 -0.36 3.91 -14.75
CA TRP A 49 -0.75 2.61 -14.21
C TRP A 49 0.06 1.46 -14.79
N ALA A 50 0.22 1.45 -16.11
CA ALA A 50 1.03 0.45 -16.80
C ALA A 50 2.51 0.54 -16.41
N GLU A 51 3.09 1.74 -16.37
CA GLU A 51 4.49 1.98 -15.96
C GLU A 51 4.80 1.52 -14.53
N ASN A 52 3.79 1.42 -13.67
CA ASN A 52 3.94 1.03 -12.26
C ASN A 52 3.40 -0.39 -11.97
N ASP A 53 3.15 -1.19 -13.01
CA ASP A 53 2.67 -2.57 -12.91
C ASP A 53 1.37 -2.70 -12.09
N GLY A 54 0.41 -1.78 -12.27
CA GLY A 54 -0.80 -1.68 -11.45
C GLY A 54 -1.56 -3.00 -11.28
N ASP A 55 -1.85 -3.68 -12.39
CA ASP A 55 -2.60 -4.93 -12.38
C ASP A 55 -1.81 -6.07 -11.71
N THR A 56 -0.50 -6.13 -11.93
CA THR A 56 0.37 -7.13 -11.31
C THR A 56 0.43 -6.92 -9.80
N CYS A 57 0.55 -5.68 -9.35
CA CYS A 57 0.52 -5.33 -7.93
C CYS A 57 -0.81 -5.78 -7.31
N ILE A 58 -1.96 -5.44 -7.90
CA ILE A 58 -3.25 -5.86 -7.35
C ILE A 58 -3.36 -7.39 -7.28
N LYS A 59 -2.92 -8.12 -8.31
CA LYS A 59 -2.94 -9.59 -8.30
C LYS A 59 -2.08 -10.18 -7.18
N GLN A 60 -0.92 -9.60 -6.87
CA GLN A 60 0.03 -10.15 -5.91
C GLN A 60 -0.28 -9.78 -4.46
N GLN A 61 -0.79 -8.57 -4.21
CA GLN A 61 -0.92 -8.00 -2.87
C GLN A 61 -2.29 -7.35 -2.60
N GLY A 62 -3.22 -7.37 -3.56
CA GLY A 62 -4.57 -6.81 -3.43
C GLY A 62 -4.67 -5.30 -3.62
N TYR A 63 -3.55 -4.59 -3.78
CA TYR A 63 -3.53 -3.14 -3.96
C TYR A 63 -2.27 -2.66 -4.69
N ILE A 64 -2.23 -1.40 -5.10
CA ILE A 64 -1.03 -0.67 -5.52
C ILE A 64 -0.89 0.61 -4.69
N THR A 65 0.33 0.95 -4.29
CA THR A 65 0.64 2.26 -3.71
C THR A 65 1.45 3.08 -4.70
N LEU A 66 1.00 4.30 -4.99
CA LEU A 66 1.68 5.29 -5.80
C LEU A 66 2.20 6.41 -4.92
N LEU A 67 3.51 6.66 -5.01
CA LEU A 67 4.18 7.80 -4.42
C LEU A 67 4.13 8.98 -5.37
N VAL A 68 3.86 10.15 -4.82
CA VAL A 68 3.88 11.41 -5.55
C VAL A 68 4.83 12.37 -4.85
N TRP A 69 5.79 12.90 -5.59
CA TRP A 69 6.74 13.89 -5.10
C TRP A 69 7.05 14.96 -6.16
N LYS A 70 7.81 15.99 -5.77
CA LYS A 70 8.43 16.93 -6.69
C LYS A 70 9.91 16.59 -6.78
N ASP A 71 10.48 16.60 -7.98
CA ASP A 71 11.93 16.53 -8.14
C ASP A 71 12.59 17.88 -7.82
N GLU A 72 13.92 17.94 -7.93
CA GLU A 72 14.73 19.11 -7.63
C GLU A 72 14.37 20.33 -8.51
N GLN A 73 13.81 20.08 -9.69
CA GLN A 73 13.31 21.11 -10.60
C GLN A 73 11.86 21.52 -10.30
N GLY A 74 11.27 20.95 -9.25
CA GLY A 74 9.88 21.19 -8.86
C GLY A 74 8.84 20.45 -9.70
N GLN A 75 9.25 19.60 -10.65
CA GLN A 75 8.35 18.83 -11.50
C GLN A 75 7.76 17.66 -10.73
N ARG A 76 6.48 17.38 -10.98
CA ARG A 76 5.76 16.31 -10.27
C ARG A 76 6.16 14.96 -10.86
N ARG A 77 6.62 14.06 -9.98
CA ARG A 77 6.92 12.66 -10.30
C ARG A 77 5.94 11.75 -9.60
N ILE A 78 5.67 10.61 -10.26
CA ILE A 78 4.85 9.53 -9.74
C ILE A 78 5.65 8.24 -9.92
N GLY A 79 5.63 7.39 -8.91
CA GLY A 79 6.30 6.09 -8.97
C GLY A 79 5.71 5.13 -7.96
N ARG A 80 6.06 3.85 -8.10
CA ARG A 80 5.56 2.80 -7.23
C ARG A 80 6.11 2.94 -5.82
N GLY A 81 5.21 2.92 -4.85
CA GLY A 81 5.54 2.84 -3.43
C GLY A 81 5.85 1.42 -3.01
N ARG A 82 6.55 1.29 -1.88
CA ARG A 82 6.84 -0.03 -1.30
C ARG A 82 5.54 -0.67 -0.81
N PRO A 83 5.27 -1.94 -1.14
CA PRO A 83 4.21 -2.71 -0.52
C PRO A 83 4.32 -2.66 1.00
N LYS A 84 3.23 -2.32 1.68
CA LYS A 84 3.15 -2.34 3.15
C LYS A 84 2.27 -3.53 3.54
N LYS A 85 2.68 -4.29 4.56
CA LYS A 85 1.80 -5.31 5.14
C LYS A 85 0.42 -4.72 5.39
N SER A 86 -0.64 -5.46 5.04
CA SER A 86 -2.02 -5.05 5.30
C SER A 86 -2.18 -4.71 6.79
N SER A 87 -3.13 -3.85 7.16
CA SER A 87 -3.30 -3.45 8.57
C SER A 87 -3.50 -4.65 9.50
N CYS A 88 -4.13 -5.72 9.01
CA CYS A 88 -4.30 -6.99 9.72
C CYS A 88 -3.00 -7.82 9.84
N GLU A 89 -2.06 -7.69 8.90
CA GLU A 89 -0.76 -8.37 8.95
C GLU A 89 0.34 -7.56 9.64
N LYS A 90 0.07 -6.29 9.96
CA LYS A 90 1.01 -5.48 10.74
C LYS A 90 0.98 -5.95 12.18
N LEU A 91 2.07 -6.60 12.59
CA LEU A 91 2.43 -6.76 13.99
C LEU A 91 2.77 -5.38 14.56
N ASN A 92 1.75 -4.64 15.01
CA ASN A 92 1.88 -3.26 15.49
C ASN A 92 2.46 -3.17 16.91
N HIS A 93 2.57 -4.30 17.60
CA HIS A 93 2.98 -4.36 19.00
C HIS A 93 4.19 -5.31 19.14
N SER A 94 5.18 -4.86 19.90
CA SER A 94 6.31 -5.67 20.32
C SER A 94 6.10 -6.05 21.78
N ILE A 95 6.27 -7.32 22.11
CA ILE A 95 6.21 -7.83 23.48
C ILE A 95 7.63 -8.27 23.87
N HIS A 96 8.14 -7.73 24.97
CA HIS A 96 9.40 -8.19 25.56
C HIS A 96 9.09 -9.18 26.68
N VAL A 97 9.45 -10.44 26.47
CA VAL A 97 9.28 -11.50 27.46
C VAL A 97 10.64 -11.77 28.12
N ARG A 98 10.67 -11.78 29.46
CA ARG A 98 11.83 -12.22 30.22
C ARG A 98 11.59 -13.65 30.69
N LEU A 99 12.47 -14.55 30.28
CA LEU A 99 12.44 -15.95 30.67
C LEU A 99 13.73 -16.26 31.43
N ASP A 100 13.65 -17.11 32.44
CA ASP A 100 14.84 -17.76 32.98
C ASP A 100 15.39 -18.80 31.99
N ASP A 101 16.61 -19.27 32.23
CA ASP A 101 17.30 -20.20 31.34
C ASP A 101 16.51 -21.51 31.14
N ALA A 102 15.84 -22.00 32.19
CA ALA A 102 15.07 -23.23 32.15
C ALA A 102 13.81 -23.08 31.29
N ALA A 103 13.09 -21.96 31.42
CA ALA A 103 11.92 -21.63 30.64
C ALA A 103 12.28 -21.35 29.17
N TYR A 104 13.40 -20.66 28.92
CA TYR A 104 13.89 -20.42 27.57
C TYR A 104 14.28 -21.73 26.86
N ALA A 105 14.95 -22.65 27.57
CA ALA A 105 15.28 -23.97 27.04
C ALA A 105 14.02 -24.76 26.66
N LYS A 106 13.01 -24.79 27.54
CA LYS A 106 11.72 -25.44 27.27
C LYS A 106 11.00 -24.83 26.06
N LEU A 107 10.99 -23.50 25.94
CA LEU A 107 10.40 -22.82 24.80
C LEU A 107 11.12 -23.19 23.50
N ASN A 108 12.46 -23.24 23.50
CA ASN A 108 13.22 -23.67 22.33
C ASN A 108 12.92 -25.11 21.93
N SER A 109 12.85 -26.04 22.89
CA SER A 109 12.46 -27.42 22.61
C SER A 109 11.05 -27.50 22.01
N TYR A 110 10.10 -26.72 22.52
CA TYR A 110 8.75 -26.63 21.97
C TYR A 110 8.74 -26.10 20.53
N CYS A 111 9.52 -25.04 20.25
CA CYS A 111 9.66 -24.48 18.90
C CYS A 111 10.20 -25.53 17.92
N GLN A 112 11.22 -26.31 18.32
CA GLN A 112 11.79 -27.37 17.50
C GLN A 112 10.79 -28.51 17.23
N GLU A 113 10.06 -28.95 18.26
CA GLU A 113 9.07 -30.02 18.14
C GLU A 113 7.92 -29.63 17.20
N LYS A 114 7.41 -28.40 17.35
CA LYS A 114 6.27 -27.89 16.57
C LYS A 114 6.67 -27.27 15.23
N LYS A 115 7.97 -27.13 14.95
CA LYS A 115 8.52 -26.44 13.76
C LYS A 115 7.99 -25.01 13.62
N LEU A 116 7.97 -24.27 14.73
CA LEU A 116 7.55 -22.88 14.80
C LEU A 116 8.75 -21.98 15.10
N ASP A 117 8.71 -20.74 14.64
CA ASP A 117 9.63 -19.72 15.15
C ASP A 117 9.25 -19.29 16.58
N LEU A 118 10.20 -18.66 17.30
CA LEU A 118 10.02 -18.21 18.67
C LEU A 118 8.81 -17.26 18.85
N SER A 119 8.57 -16.38 17.88
CA SER A 119 7.46 -15.44 17.91
C SER A 119 6.13 -16.12 17.61
N GLU A 120 6.10 -17.06 16.66
CA GLU A 120 4.95 -17.89 16.35
C GLU A 120 4.55 -18.74 17.56
N ALA A 121 5.51 -19.38 18.20
CA ALA A 121 5.28 -20.18 19.40
C ALA A 121 4.70 -19.34 20.54
N ILE A 122 5.24 -18.13 20.79
CA ILE A 122 4.72 -17.24 21.83
C ILE A 122 3.30 -16.76 21.50
N ARG A 123 3.01 -16.38 20.25
CA ARG A 123 1.64 -15.99 19.86
C ARG A 123 0.66 -17.15 20.05
N PHE A 124 1.04 -18.35 19.61
CA PHE A 124 0.23 -19.54 19.78
C PHE A 124 -0.05 -19.81 21.26
N LEU A 125 0.97 -19.76 22.11
CA LEU A 125 0.82 -19.98 23.56
C LEU A 125 -0.10 -18.95 24.21
N ILE A 126 0.02 -17.67 23.84
CA ILE A 126 -0.87 -16.59 24.33
C ILE A 126 -2.33 -16.85 23.91
N ASP A 127 -2.57 -17.25 22.66
CA ASP A 127 -3.93 -17.50 22.16
C ASP A 127 -4.58 -18.75 22.79
N THR A 128 -3.78 -19.68 23.30
CA THR A 128 -4.25 -20.92 23.94
C THR A 128 -4.40 -20.84 25.47
N LEU A 129 -4.02 -19.73 26.08
CA LEU A 129 -4.17 -19.46 27.53
C LEU A 129 -5.54 -18.86 27.83
#